data_AF-A0A136H5S6-F1
#
_entry.id   AF-A0A136H5S6-F1
#
_cell.length_a   1.000
_cell.length_b   1.000
_cell.length_c   1.000
_cell.angle_alpha   90.00
_cell.angle_beta   90.00
_cell.angle_gamma   90.00
#
_symmetry.space_group_name_H-M   'P 1'
#
loop_
_entity.id
_entity.type
_entity.pdbx_description
1 polymer ?
#
loop_
_entity_poly.entity_id
_entity_poly.type
_entity_poly.pdbx_seq_one_letter_code
_entity_poly.pdbx_strand_id
1 'polypeptide(L)'
;MRYLFGVVLPALLQVLVVFIIIETNTGNGSWLGLLAYLIGLFAIPLTAIINALYIWKSPTEYFLSIIGKCFAIALIAPVMCVFMLFL
;
A
#
# COMPACT_ATOMS: atom_id res chain seq x y z
N MET A 1 19.75 0.59 -2.14
CA MET A 1 18.82 1.75 -2.12
C MET A 1 17.51 1.49 -2.86
N ARG A 2 17.50 0.84 -4.04
CA ARG A 2 16.26 0.53 -4.79
C ARG A 2 15.17 -0.16 -3.97
N TYR A 3 15.48 -1.24 -3.25
CA TYR A 3 14.50 -1.93 -2.39
C TYR A 3 13.99 -1.07 -1.22
N LEU A 4 14.82 -0.17 -0.70
CA LEU A 4 14.45 0.74 0.37
C LEU A 4 13.35 1.72 -0.10
N PHE A 5 13.56 2.36 -1.25
CA PHE A 5 12.63 3.34 -1.80
C PHE A 5 11.47 2.74 -2.61
N GLY A 6 11.66 1.54 -3.17
CA GLY A 6 10.64 0.87 -3.98
C GLY A 6 9.81 -0.17 -3.22
N VAL A 7 10.27 -0.67 -2.07
CA VAL A 7 9.52 -1.69 -1.29
C VAL A 7 9.16 -1.15 0.08
N VAL A 8 10.16 -0.74 0.87
CA VAL A 8 9.96 -0.36 2.27
C VAL A 8 9.16 0.94 2.38
N LEU A 9 9.58 2.00 1.66
CA LEU A 9 8.92 3.30 1.74
C LEU A 9 7.44 3.26 1.27
N PRO A 10 7.08 2.61 0.13
CA PRO A 10 5.69 2.49 -0.28
C PRO A 10 4.85 1.66 0.71
N ALA A 11 5.40 0.57 1.25
CA ALA A 11 4.70 -0.25 2.25
C ALA A 11 4.44 0.54 3.55
N LEU A 12 5.41 1.31 4.04
CA LEU A 12 5.23 2.17 5.22
C LEU A 12 4.15 3.23 4.99
N LEU A 13 4.11 3.85 3.79
CA LEU A 13 3.07 4.80 3.45
C LEU A 13 1.69 4.13 3.41
N GLN A 14 1.61 2.92 2.86
CA GLN A 14 0.39 2.13 2.79
C GLN A 14 -0.12 1.75 4.20
N VAL A 15 0.79 1.34 5.11
CA VAL A 15 0.49 1.09 6.53
C VAL A 15 -0.08 2.36 7.17
N LEU A 16 0.58 3.50 7.00
CA LEU A 16 0.17 4.76 7.61
C LEU A 16 -1.24 5.18 7.17
N VAL A 17 -1.54 5.09 5.86
CA VAL A 17 -2.86 5.45 5.36
C VAL A 17 -3.94 4.48 5.86
N VAL A 18 -3.69 3.17 5.79
CA VAL A 18 -4.64 2.16 6.29
C VAL A 18 -4.89 2.35 7.78
N PHE A 19 -3.84 2.64 8.57
CA PHE A 19 -3.96 2.90 9.99
C PHE A 19 -4.83 4.12 10.30
N ILE A 20 -4.64 5.23 9.56
CA ILE A 20 -5.49 6.41 9.69
C ILE A 20 -6.97 6.06 9.41
N ILE A 21 -7.23 5.27 8.36
CA ILE A 21 -8.60 4.85 8.02
C ILE A 21 -9.20 4.00 9.12
N ILE A 22 -8.43 3.06 9.69
CA ILE A 22 -8.90 2.23 10.81
C ILE A 22 -9.26 3.13 11.99
N GLU A 23 -8.30 3.94 12.47
CA GLU A 23 -8.47 4.79 13.66
C GLU A 23 -9.62 5.80 13.52
N THR A 24 -9.82 6.37 12.32
CA THR A 24 -10.94 7.29 12.06
C THR A 24 -12.30 6.61 12.01
N ASN A 25 -12.33 5.27 11.89
CA ASN A 25 -13.54 4.46 11.84
C ASN A 25 -13.73 3.58 13.09
N THR A 26 -12.81 3.58 14.05
CA THR A 26 -12.95 2.87 15.33
C THR A 26 -13.91 3.64 16.24
N GLY A 27 -15.00 3.02 16.68
CA GLY A 27 -15.88 3.62 17.70
C GLY A 27 -17.35 3.18 17.72
N ASN A 28 -17.88 2.60 16.65
CA ASN A 28 -19.34 2.32 16.53
C ASN A 28 -19.70 0.91 16.01
N GLY A 29 -18.76 -0.05 16.00
CA GLY A 29 -18.97 -1.31 15.27
C GLY A 29 -18.91 -1.13 13.76
N SER A 30 -18.10 -0.17 13.29
CA SER A 30 -17.96 0.16 11.88
C SER A 30 -17.35 -1.01 11.10
N TRP A 31 -18.16 -1.57 10.19
CA TRP A 31 -17.72 -2.56 9.23
C TRP A 31 -16.62 -2.03 8.30
N LEU A 32 -16.56 -0.71 8.08
CA LEU A 32 -15.56 -0.06 7.22
C LEU A 32 -14.15 -0.12 7.81
N GLY A 33 -14.00 0.12 9.12
CA GLY A 33 -12.71 -0.03 9.80
C GLY A 33 -12.20 -1.47 9.76
N LEU A 34 -13.09 -2.45 9.91
CA LEU A 34 -12.75 -3.87 9.82
C LEU A 34 -12.36 -4.29 8.39
N LEU A 35 -13.09 -3.82 7.38
CA LEU A 35 -12.75 -4.06 5.98
C LEU A 35 -11.39 -3.43 5.61
N ALA A 36 -11.13 -2.20 6.05
CA ALA A 36 -9.84 -1.54 5.83
C ALA A 36 -8.68 -2.32 6.47
N TYR A 37 -8.89 -2.88 7.67
CA TYR A 37 -7.92 -3.76 8.32
C TYR A 37 -7.67 -5.04 7.50
N LEU A 38 -8.72 -5.72 7.04
CA LEU A 38 -8.59 -6.94 6.23
C LEU A 38 -7.88 -6.66 4.90
N ILE A 39 -8.20 -5.55 4.23
CA ILE A 39 -7.52 -5.13 3.00
C ILE A 39 -6.04 -4.86 3.30
N GLY A 40 -5.72 -4.11 4.35
CA GLY A 40 -4.36 -3.83 4.76
C GLY A 40 -3.53 -5.09 5.01
N LEU A 41 -4.11 -6.07 5.71
CA LEU A 41 -3.45 -7.32 6.08
C LEU A 41 -2.91 -8.09 4.87
N PHE A 42 -3.65 -8.11 3.76
CA PHE A 42 -3.24 -8.81 2.54
C PHE A 42 -2.53 -7.90 1.55
N ALA A 43 -3.03 -6.67 1.37
CA ALA A 43 -2.50 -5.76 0.37
C ALA A 43 -1.07 -5.34 0.71
N ILE A 44 -0.74 -5.02 1.96
CA ILE A 44 0.58 -4.50 2.32
C ILE A 44 1.69 -5.54 2.04
N PRO A 45 1.59 -6.81 2.51
CA PRO A 45 2.57 -7.84 2.16
C PRO A 45 2.64 -8.11 0.66
N LEU A 46 1.48 -8.18 -0.02
CA LEU A 46 1.42 -8.44 -1.46
C LEU A 46 2.12 -7.34 -2.26
N THR A 47 1.88 -6.07 -1.90
CA THR A 47 2.51 -4.91 -2.52
C THR A 47 4.02 -4.96 -2.35
N ALA A 48 4.50 -5.32 -1.15
CA ALA A 48 5.93 -5.47 -0.88
C ALA A 48 6.56 -6.57 -1.74
N ILE A 49 5.90 -7.73 -1.86
CA ILE A 49 6.36 -8.85 -2.69
C ILE A 49 6.40 -8.44 -4.17
N ILE A 50 5.32 -7.85 -4.68
CA ILE A 50 5.24 -7.42 -6.09
C ILE A 50 6.34 -6.39 -6.39
N ASN A 51 6.54 -5.40 -5.52
CA ASN A 51 7.59 -4.40 -5.71
C ASN A 51 8.99 -5.01 -5.65
N ALA A 52 9.24 -5.97 -4.74
CA ALA A 52 10.51 -6.66 -4.67
C ALA A 52 10.78 -7.47 -5.95
N LEU A 53 9.78 -8.21 -6.44
CA LEU A 53 9.87 -8.97 -7.69
C LEU A 53 10.07 -8.04 -8.90
N TYR A 54 9.40 -6.89 -8.93
CA TYR A 54 9.55 -5.90 -9.99
C TYR A 54 10.99 -5.36 -10.05
N ILE A 55 11.55 -4.98 -8.91
CA ILE A 55 12.94 -4.49 -8.83
C ILE A 55 13.93 -5.58 -9.22
N TRP A 56 13.68 -6.82 -8.82
CA TRP A 56 14.53 -7.95 -9.16
C TRP A 56 14.53 -8.23 -10.68
N LYS A 57 13.38 -8.10 -11.33
CA LYS A 57 13.22 -8.36 -12.78
C LYS A 57 13.69 -7.19 -13.66
N SER A 58 13.80 -5.97 -13.12
CA SER A 58 14.18 -4.76 -13.86
C SER A 58 15.53 -4.16 -13.40
N PRO A 59 16.67 -4.84 -13.61
CA PRO A 59 17.98 -4.34 -13.19
C PRO A 59 18.43 -3.07 -13.94
N THR A 60 18.01 -2.89 -15.19
CA THR A 60 18.46 -1.82 -16.10
C THR A 60 17.58 -0.56 -16.08
N GLU A 61 16.39 -0.60 -15.47
CA GLU A 61 15.51 0.56 -15.42
C GLU A 61 16.07 1.70 -14.55
N TYR A 62 15.79 2.95 -14.91
CA TYR A 62 16.20 4.11 -14.13
C TYR A 62 15.52 4.15 -12.75
N PHE A 63 16.26 4.60 -11.74
CA PHE A 63 15.81 4.62 -10.34
C PHE A 63 14.46 5.34 -10.13
N LEU A 64 14.28 6.53 -10.71
CA LEU A 64 13.05 7.31 -10.63
C LEU A 64 11.84 6.59 -11.25
N SER A 65 12.05 5.88 -12.37
CA SER A 65 10.98 5.13 -13.04
C SER A 65 10.49 3.96 -12.18
N ILE A 66 11.43 3.24 -11.55
CA ILE A 66 11.12 2.15 -10.62
C ILE A 66 10.30 2.66 -9.43
N ILE A 67 10.72 3.78 -8.81
CA ILE A 67 10.00 4.37 -7.67
C ILE A 67 8.58 4.72 -8.06
N GLY A 68 8.39 5.44 -9.18
CA GLY A 68 7.05 5.86 -9.61
C GLY A 68 6.10 4.68 -9.78
N LYS A 69 6.56 3.58 -10.38
CA LYS A 69 5.77 2.36 -10.56
C LYS A 69 5.47 1.67 -9.23
N CYS A 70 6.45 1.51 -8.35
CA CYS A 70 6.27 0.89 -7.05
C CYS A 70 5.29 1.66 -6.14
N PHE A 71 5.32 3.00 -6.20
CA PHE A 71 4.35 3.85 -5.52
C PHE A 71 2.96 3.76 -6.13
N ALA A 72 2.85 3.68 -7.46
CA ALA A 72 1.56 3.48 -8.13
C ALA A 72 0.89 2.17 -7.70
N ILE A 73 1.66 1.08 -7.56
CA ILE A 73 1.15 -0.21 -7.06
C ILE A 73 0.69 -0.08 -5.60
N ALA A 74 1.47 0.59 -4.75
CA ALA A 74 1.11 0.80 -3.34
C ALA A 74 -0.13 1.69 -3.15
N LEU A 75 -0.45 2.55 -4.12
CA LEU A 75 -1.62 3.43 -4.09
C LEU A 75 -2.95 2.68 -4.27
N ILE A 76 -2.93 1.47 -4.84
CA ILE A 76 -4.15 0.70 -5.14
C ILE A 76 -4.97 0.45 -3.87
N ALA A 77 -4.35 -0.07 -2.81
CA ALA A 77 -5.09 -0.41 -1.59
C ALA A 77 -5.66 0.82 -0.86
N PRO A 78 -4.89 1.92 -0.66
CA PRO A 78 -5.42 3.18 -0.14
C PRO A 78 -6.60 3.71 -0.95
N VAL A 79 -6.51 3.69 -2.29
CA VAL A 79 -7.60 4.16 -3.16
C VAL A 79 -8.84 3.27 -2.98
N MET A 80 -8.68 1.95 -2.91
CA MET A 80 -9.81 1.05 -2.63
C MET A 80 -10.43 1.32 -1.26
N CYS A 81 -9.62 1.49 -0.21
CA CYS A 81 -10.12 1.81 1.12
C CYS A 81 -10.88 3.14 1.14
N VAL A 82 -10.35 4.19 0.48
CA VAL A 82 -11.04 5.49 0.40
C VAL A 82 -12.33 5.37 -0.39
N PHE A 83 -12.35 4.66 -1.51
CA PHE A 83 -13.57 4.47 -2.30
C PHE A 83 -14.66 3.76 -1.50
N MET A 84 -14.29 2.79 -0.67
CA MET A 84 -15.23 2.12 0.24
C MET A 84 -15.79 3.03 1.33
N LEU A 85 -15.11 4.10 1.73
CA LEU A 85 -15.64 5.05 2.71
C LEU A 85 -16.81 5.89 2.15
N PHE A 86 -16.93 6.00 0.82
CA PHE A 86 -17.98 6.78 0.16
C PHE A 86 -19.18 5.93 -0.30
N LEU A 87 -19.15 4.63 -0.05
CA LEU A 87 -20.13 3.64 -0.50
C LEU A 87 -21.02 3.18 0.67
#